data_AF-A0A6B3C872-F1
#
_entry.id   AF-A0A6B3C872-F1
#
_cell.length_a   1.000
_cell.length_b   1.000
_cell.length_c   1.000
_cell.angle_alpha   90.00
_cell.angle_beta   90.00
_cell.angle_gamma   90.00
#
_symmetry.space_group_name_H-M   'P 1'
#
loop_
_entity.id
_entity.type
_entity.pdbx_description
1 polymer ?
#
loop_
_entity_poly.entity_id
_entity_poly.type
_entity_poly.pdbx_seq_one_letter_code
_entity_poly.pdbx_strand_id
1 'polypeptide(L)'
;MFDQQPAKMAAAEGLCETQDGAAFSILAIGDLTNDCDGVKHLIELPGFTSFLATGDFNARIRGVDELQEHYTQWVTQWEQDNGVEATFDPADTRFYPNLAVTYWSFRLMIGFGVGSAALSLAALWLLRRKGSVTGKPWFGRLAIAAIATPFLASAFGWIFTEMGRQPWVVAPNPNSSGVDGVWLLTARGVSEVVSPGMVWFSMIGFTLLYGVLAVVWFRLMKRYA
;
A
#
# COMPACT_ATOMS: atom_id res chain seq x y z
N MET A 1 -7.51 5.96 9.06
CA MET A 1 -6.24 5.22 8.84
C MET A 1 -5.04 6.01 9.35
N PHE A 2 -4.97 7.32 9.12
CA PHE A 2 -3.93 8.19 9.70
C PHE A 2 -3.81 8.09 11.23
N ASP A 3 -4.92 7.87 11.95
CA ASP A 3 -4.87 7.65 13.40
C ASP A 3 -4.38 6.25 13.81
N GLN A 4 -4.66 5.23 13.00
CA GLN A 4 -4.41 3.82 13.36
C GLN A 4 -3.02 3.36 12.90
N GLN A 5 -2.58 3.78 11.72
CA GLN A 5 -1.30 3.42 11.11
C GLN A 5 -0.73 4.63 10.35
N PRO A 6 -0.26 5.66 11.06
CA PRO A 6 0.24 6.89 10.45
C PRO A 6 1.42 6.62 9.50
N ALA A 7 2.35 5.73 9.87
CA ALA A 7 3.54 5.43 9.04
C ALA A 7 3.17 4.86 7.66
N LYS A 8 2.15 4.00 7.59
CA LYS A 8 1.65 3.48 6.31
C LYS A 8 1.14 4.61 5.42
N MET A 9 0.39 5.55 5.98
CA MET A 9 -0.22 6.63 5.22
C MET A 9 0.79 7.72 4.84
N ALA A 10 1.74 8.04 5.71
CA ALA A 10 2.86 8.92 5.40
C ALA A 10 3.72 8.34 4.26
N ALA A 11 4.05 7.04 4.32
CA ALA A 11 4.74 6.34 3.24
C ALA A 11 3.91 6.24 1.96
N ALA A 12 2.59 6.10 2.08
CA ALA A 12 1.70 6.19 0.93
C ALA A 12 1.86 7.54 0.26
N GLU A 13 1.81 8.66 0.98
CA GLU A 13 1.97 9.98 0.36
C GLU A 13 3.40 10.34 -0.04
N GLY A 14 4.39 9.55 0.38
CA GLY A 14 5.81 9.91 0.23
C GLY A 14 6.19 11.10 1.12
N LEU A 15 5.46 11.30 2.22
CA LEU A 15 5.63 12.42 3.14
C LEU A 15 6.80 12.13 4.09
N CYS A 16 7.97 12.68 3.78
CA CYS A 16 9.19 12.53 4.57
C CYS A 16 9.16 13.35 5.85
N GLU A 17 9.03 14.66 5.66
CA GLU A 17 8.99 15.63 6.75
C GLU A 17 7.55 15.92 7.18
N THR A 18 7.36 16.17 8.47
CA THR A 18 6.08 16.60 9.02
C THR A 18 5.70 17.97 8.49
N GLN A 19 4.47 18.13 8.04
CA GLN A 19 3.99 19.37 7.41
C GLN A 19 2.59 19.75 7.92
N ASP A 20 2.38 21.05 8.08
CA ASP A 20 1.05 21.65 8.26
C ASP A 20 0.39 21.82 6.89
N GLY A 21 -0.83 21.30 6.73
CA GLY A 21 -1.53 21.32 5.44
C GLY A 21 -0.84 20.49 4.35
N ALA A 22 -0.44 19.26 4.70
CA ALA A 22 0.20 18.31 3.81
C ALA A 22 -0.57 18.15 2.49
N ALA A 23 0.17 18.24 1.39
CA ALA A 23 -0.36 18.09 0.04
C ALA A 23 -0.58 16.60 -0.31
N PHE A 24 -1.51 16.35 -1.23
CA PHE A 24 -1.72 15.02 -1.80
C PHE A 24 -0.83 14.83 -3.02
N SER A 25 0.05 13.83 -2.98
CA SER A 25 1.01 13.60 -4.04
C SER A 25 0.40 12.74 -5.15
N ILE A 26 0.16 13.33 -6.32
CA ILE A 26 -0.30 12.59 -7.49
C ILE A 26 0.88 11.88 -8.14
N LEU A 27 2.00 12.59 -8.31
CA LEU A 27 3.21 12.07 -8.93
C LEU A 27 4.45 12.58 -8.22
N ALA A 28 5.25 11.64 -7.74
CA ALA A 28 6.58 11.87 -7.19
C ALA A 28 7.59 11.06 -7.99
N ILE A 29 8.78 11.62 -8.15
CA ILE A 29 9.94 10.97 -8.77
C ILE A 29 11.11 11.11 -7.81
N GLY A 30 11.90 10.06 -7.70
CA GLY A 30 13.05 10.03 -6.79
C GLY A 30 13.47 8.60 -6.51
N ASP A 31 14.52 8.46 -5.71
CA ASP A 31 14.87 7.18 -5.13
C ASP A 31 13.95 6.87 -3.96
N LEU A 32 12.75 6.36 -4.27
CA LEU A 32 11.79 5.90 -3.28
C LEU A 32 12.20 4.54 -2.68
N THR A 33 13.38 4.00 -3.01
CA THR A 33 13.63 2.59 -2.72
C THR A 33 13.81 2.32 -1.25
N ASN A 34 14.35 3.24 -0.43
CA ASN A 34 14.45 3.09 1.03
C ASN A 34 14.85 4.35 1.81
N ASP A 35 14.95 5.51 1.15
CA ASP A 35 15.36 6.77 1.78
C ASP A 35 14.44 7.92 1.33
N CYS A 36 14.35 8.94 2.16
CA CYS A 36 13.67 10.19 1.87
C CYS A 36 14.52 11.14 1.02
N ASP A 37 15.81 10.84 0.91
CA ASP A 37 16.75 11.56 0.07
C ASP A 37 16.38 11.48 -1.42
N GLY A 38 15.90 12.61 -1.95
CA GLY A 38 15.64 12.77 -3.38
C GLY A 38 14.21 12.51 -3.84
N VAL A 39 13.26 12.28 -2.91
CA VAL A 39 11.83 12.29 -3.25
C VAL A 39 11.42 13.71 -3.64
N LYS A 40 11.02 13.89 -4.90
CA LYS A 40 10.51 15.16 -5.42
C LYS A 40 9.11 14.97 -5.94
N HIS A 41 8.18 15.65 -5.31
CA HIS A 41 6.82 15.71 -5.78
C HIS A 41 6.71 16.68 -6.96
N LEU A 42 6.21 16.17 -8.08
CA LEU A 42 6.04 16.94 -9.32
C LEU A 42 4.63 17.50 -9.45
N ILE A 43 3.64 16.72 -9.00
CA ILE A 43 2.23 17.07 -9.11
C ILE A 43 1.60 16.80 -7.76
N GLU A 44 1.15 17.87 -7.11
CA GLU A 44 0.54 17.83 -5.80
C GLU A 44 -0.73 18.67 -5.74
N LEU A 45 -1.63 18.29 -4.85
CA LEU A 45 -2.82 19.06 -4.49
C LEU A 45 -2.64 19.59 -3.06
N PRO A 46 -2.40 20.90 -2.87
CA PRO A 46 -2.12 21.49 -1.55
C PRO A 46 -3.23 21.22 -0.53
N GLY A 47 -2.85 20.88 0.71
CA GLY A 47 -3.76 20.64 1.84
C GLY A 47 -4.69 19.43 1.72
N PHE A 48 -4.69 18.72 0.59
CA PHE A 48 -5.68 17.68 0.34
C PHE A 48 -5.42 16.42 1.17
N THR A 49 -4.16 16.08 1.48
CA THR A 49 -3.86 14.97 2.40
C THR A 49 -4.34 15.29 3.81
N SER A 50 -4.09 16.50 4.31
CA SER A 50 -4.60 16.93 5.62
C SER A 50 -6.12 16.86 5.70
N PHE A 51 -6.81 17.31 4.64
CA PHE A 51 -8.26 17.22 4.54
C PHE A 51 -8.75 15.76 4.52
N LEU A 52 -8.13 14.88 3.75
CA LEU A 52 -8.50 13.45 3.72
C LEU A 52 -8.24 12.74 5.05
N ALA A 53 -7.23 13.19 5.80
CA ALA A 53 -6.86 12.61 7.08
C ALA A 53 -7.78 13.04 8.22
N THR A 54 -8.10 14.34 8.28
CA THR A 54 -8.71 14.97 9.47
C THR A 54 -9.98 15.77 9.18
N GLY A 55 -10.28 16.06 7.91
CA GLY A 55 -11.32 16.99 7.50
C GLY A 55 -10.90 18.47 7.49
N ASP A 56 -9.65 18.79 7.89
CA ASP A 56 -9.09 20.15 7.89
C ASP A 56 -7.89 20.25 6.92
N PHE A 57 -7.92 21.23 6.03
CA PHE A 57 -6.85 21.49 5.06
C PHE A 57 -5.54 21.96 5.69
N ASN A 58 -5.55 22.45 6.93
CA ASN A 58 -4.35 22.96 7.62
C ASN A 58 -3.85 22.01 8.72
N ALA A 59 -4.49 20.84 8.89
CA ALA A 59 -4.07 19.90 9.92
C ALA A 59 -2.62 19.44 9.71
N ARG A 60 -1.91 19.30 10.82
CA ARG A 60 -0.54 18.77 10.85
C ARG A 60 -0.54 17.27 10.62
N ILE A 61 0.22 16.81 9.62
CA ILE A 61 0.40 15.39 9.32
C ILE A 61 1.85 15.01 9.55
N ARG A 62 2.07 13.99 10.38
CA ARG A 62 3.41 13.49 10.71
C ARG A 62 4.04 12.81 9.50
N GLY A 63 5.28 13.19 9.18
CA GLY A 63 6.11 12.56 8.17
C GLY A 63 6.74 11.26 8.66
N VAL A 64 7.36 10.50 7.74
CA VAL A 64 8.00 9.22 8.09
C VAL A 64 9.19 9.37 9.04
N ASP A 65 9.90 10.50 9.03
CA ASP A 65 11.07 10.72 9.89
C ASP A 65 10.66 10.90 11.36
N GLU A 66 9.66 11.75 11.62
CA GLU A 66 9.09 11.92 12.98
C GLU A 66 8.47 10.61 13.49
N LEU A 67 7.83 9.85 12.60
CA LEU A 67 7.23 8.56 12.96
C LEU A 67 8.28 7.48 13.24
N GLN A 68 9.39 7.47 12.49
CA GLN A 68 10.52 6.59 12.75
C GLN A 68 11.07 6.83 14.15
N GLU A 69 11.37 8.09 14.49
CA GLU A 69 11.88 8.46 15.81
C GLU A 69 10.89 8.06 16.91
N HIS A 70 9.60 8.37 16.73
CA HIS A 70 8.56 8.04 17.68
C HIS A 70 8.46 6.52 17.94
N TYR A 71 8.44 5.69 16.90
CA TYR A 71 8.35 4.25 17.06
C TYR A 71 9.63 3.65 17.66
N THR A 72 10.81 4.13 17.28
CA THR A 72 12.07 3.70 17.91
C THR A 72 12.04 3.95 19.41
N GLN A 73 11.69 5.17 19.83
CA GLN A 73 11.60 5.53 21.25
C GLN A 73 10.54 4.70 21.98
N TRP A 74 9.36 4.57 21.39
CA TRP A 74 8.24 3.83 21.98
C TRP A 74 8.54 2.34 22.18
N VAL A 75 9.12 1.67 21.17
CA VAL A 75 9.48 0.25 21.28
C VAL A 75 10.59 0.07 22.32
N THR A 76 11.64 0.89 22.27
CA THR A 76 12.74 0.81 23.25
C THR A 76 12.25 1.02 24.68
N GLN A 77 11.35 1.98 24.89
CA GLN A 77 10.74 2.21 26.20
C GLN A 77 9.90 1.01 26.65
N TRP A 78 9.05 0.48 25.77
CA TRP A 78 8.23 -0.69 26.08
C TRP A 78 9.07 -1.91 26.44
N GLU A 79 10.19 -2.15 25.75
CA GLU A 79 11.11 -3.26 26.05
C GLU A 79 11.75 -3.11 27.44
N GLN A 80 12.18 -1.90 27.79
CA GLN A 80 12.74 -1.59 29.10
C GLN A 80 11.72 -1.79 30.22
N ASP A 81 10.49 -1.30 30.02
CA ASP A 81 9.42 -1.39 31.01
C ASP A 81 8.97 -2.85 31.26
N ASN A 82 9.10 -3.71 30.24
CA ASN A 82 8.71 -5.13 30.31
C ASN A 82 9.89 -6.08 30.56
N GLY A 83 11.11 -5.57 30.70
CA GLY A 83 12.32 -6.38 30.93
C GLY A 83 12.64 -7.34 29.79
N VAL A 84 12.28 -7.00 28.55
CA VAL A 84 12.53 -7.81 27.35
C VAL A 84 13.87 -7.41 26.75
N GLU A 85 14.64 -8.38 26.23
CA GLU A 85 15.85 -8.08 25.47
C GLU A 85 15.51 -7.28 24.20
N ALA A 86 16.44 -6.42 23.76
CA ALA A 86 16.25 -5.59 22.58
C ALA A 86 15.80 -6.44 21.37
N THR A 87 14.63 -6.14 20.82
CA THR A 87 14.04 -6.95 19.73
C THR A 87 14.53 -6.54 18.36
N PHE A 88 15.15 -5.36 18.25
CA PHE A 88 15.59 -4.71 17.03
C PHE A 88 16.88 -3.91 17.24
N ASP A 89 17.58 -3.60 16.15
CA ASP A 89 18.70 -2.64 16.15
C ASP A 89 18.19 -1.27 15.66
N PRO A 90 18.28 -0.20 16.46
CA PRO A 90 17.87 1.15 16.04
C PRO A 90 18.58 1.69 14.79
N ALA A 91 19.80 1.22 14.49
CA ALA A 91 20.55 1.66 13.32
C ALA A 91 20.06 1.01 12.02
N ASP A 92 19.56 -0.22 12.10
CA ASP A 92 19.19 -1.02 10.93
C ASP A 92 17.66 -1.12 10.71
N THR A 93 16.86 -0.82 11.74
CA THR A 93 15.41 -1.06 11.72
C THR A 93 14.63 0.18 11.32
N ARG A 94 13.93 0.09 10.18
CA ARG A 94 12.93 1.08 9.75
C ARG A 94 11.54 0.66 10.19
N PHE A 95 10.84 1.53 10.91
CA PHE A 95 9.45 1.37 11.37
C PHE A 95 8.40 1.90 10.39
N TYR A 96 8.85 2.41 9.25
CA TYR A 96 8.00 2.72 8.09
C TYR A 96 8.25 1.72 6.95
N PRO A 97 7.23 1.44 6.11
CA PRO A 97 7.35 0.47 5.02
C PRO A 97 8.16 1.02 3.85
N ASN A 98 8.51 0.15 2.90
CA ASN A 98 9.18 0.56 1.66
C ASN A 98 8.37 1.65 0.92
N LEU A 99 8.96 2.84 0.76
CA LEU A 99 8.27 4.01 0.20
C LEU A 99 7.81 3.75 -1.23
N ALA A 100 8.67 3.20 -2.11
CA ALA A 100 8.35 2.96 -3.52
C ALA A 100 7.15 2.03 -3.68
N VAL A 101 7.19 0.89 -3.01
CA VAL A 101 6.12 -0.12 -3.10
C VAL A 101 4.81 0.46 -2.57
N THR A 102 4.86 1.15 -1.43
CA THR A 102 3.67 1.71 -0.78
C THR A 102 3.07 2.85 -1.60
N TYR A 103 3.91 3.79 -2.05
CA TYR A 103 3.54 4.94 -2.88
C TYR A 103 2.89 4.49 -4.20
N TRP A 104 3.56 3.66 -4.99
CA TRP A 104 3.08 3.27 -6.32
C TRP A 104 1.89 2.31 -6.25
N SER A 105 1.87 1.38 -5.29
CA SER A 105 0.72 0.48 -5.14
C SER A 105 -0.55 1.27 -4.79
N PHE A 106 -0.45 2.30 -3.95
CA PHE A 106 -1.58 3.18 -3.66
C PHE A 106 -2.07 3.94 -4.92
N ARG A 107 -1.17 4.52 -5.72
CA ARG A 107 -1.54 5.23 -6.97
C ARG A 107 -2.14 4.28 -8.00
N LEU A 108 -1.57 3.09 -8.16
CA LEU A 108 -2.08 2.11 -9.12
C LEU A 108 -3.44 1.58 -8.70
N MET A 109 -3.65 1.30 -7.40
CA MET A 109 -4.95 0.94 -6.85
C MET A 109 -6.02 2.00 -7.17
N ILE A 110 -5.76 3.26 -6.81
CA ILE A 110 -6.71 4.37 -7.05
C ILE A 110 -6.85 4.62 -8.55
N GLY A 111 -5.76 4.60 -9.31
CA GLY A 111 -5.73 4.87 -10.74
C GLY A 111 -6.56 3.86 -11.52
N PHE A 112 -6.42 2.56 -11.23
CA PHE A 112 -7.28 1.55 -11.82
C PHE A 112 -8.73 1.70 -11.35
N GLY A 113 -8.99 1.94 -10.06
CA GLY A 113 -10.36 2.10 -9.54
C GLY A 113 -11.12 3.29 -10.14
N VAL A 114 -10.50 4.48 -10.10
CA VAL A 114 -11.06 5.72 -10.68
C VAL A 114 -11.15 5.60 -12.20
N GLY A 115 -10.14 5.00 -12.85
CA GLY A 115 -10.15 4.75 -14.29
C GLY A 115 -11.32 3.88 -14.73
N SER A 116 -11.58 2.77 -14.04
CA SER A 116 -12.74 1.90 -14.31
C SER A 116 -14.05 2.65 -14.07
N ALA A 117 -14.17 3.39 -12.96
CA ALA A 117 -15.38 4.16 -12.65
C ALA A 117 -15.66 5.23 -13.71
N ALA A 118 -14.64 5.98 -14.13
CA ALA A 118 -14.76 6.98 -15.19
C ALA A 118 -15.19 6.36 -16.52
N LEU A 119 -14.63 5.21 -16.89
CA LEU A 119 -15.02 4.48 -18.08
C LEU A 119 -16.48 4.02 -18.01
N SER A 120 -16.92 3.47 -16.87
CA SER A 120 -18.30 3.05 -16.66
C SER A 120 -19.29 4.22 -16.74
N LEU A 121 -18.94 5.36 -16.14
CA LEU A 121 -19.76 6.58 -16.22
C LEU A 121 -19.83 7.13 -17.65
N ALA A 122 -18.71 7.14 -18.37
CA ALA A 122 -18.68 7.55 -19.77
C ALA A 122 -19.55 6.64 -20.66
N ALA A 123 -19.48 5.32 -20.46
CA ALA A 123 -20.31 4.35 -21.15
C ALA A 123 -21.81 4.59 -20.89
N LEU A 124 -22.18 4.80 -19.62
CA LEU A 124 -23.56 5.08 -19.21
C LEU A 124 -24.08 6.41 -19.78
N TRP A 125 -23.26 7.45 -19.78
CA TRP A 125 -23.61 8.74 -20.35
C TRP A 125 -23.83 8.67 -21.87
N LEU A 126 -22.95 7.95 -22.59
CA LEU A 126 -23.08 7.73 -24.03
C LEU A 126 -24.35 6.94 -24.36
N LEU A 127 -24.63 5.88 -23.60
CA LEU A 127 -25.84 5.08 -23.75
C LEU A 127 -27.11 5.93 -23.54
N ARG A 128 -27.14 6.78 -22.50
CA ARG A 128 -28.28 7.66 -22.23
C ARG A 128 -28.48 8.75 -23.28
N ARG A 129 -27.42 9.35 -23.81
CA ARG A 129 -27.54 10.44 -24.79
C ARG A 129 -27.79 9.97 -26.22
N LYS A 130 -27.19 8.85 -26.63
CA LYS A 130 -27.15 8.42 -28.03
C LYS A 130 -27.87 7.09 -28.28
N GLY A 131 -28.37 6.42 -27.24
CA GLY A 131 -28.99 5.10 -27.33
C GLY A 131 -28.01 3.96 -27.67
N SER A 132 -26.73 4.25 -27.88
CA SER A 132 -25.69 3.28 -28.20
C SER A 132 -24.34 3.75 -27.64
N VAL A 133 -23.56 2.81 -27.13
CA VAL A 133 -22.30 3.11 -26.44
C VAL A 133 -21.29 3.67 -27.44
N THR A 134 -20.97 2.97 -28.55
CA THR A 134 -20.17 3.56 -29.65
C THR A 134 -20.24 2.76 -30.96
N GLY A 135 -19.95 3.41 -32.09
CA GLY A 135 -19.56 2.75 -33.36
C GLY A 135 -18.05 2.78 -33.62
N LYS A 136 -17.20 3.18 -32.66
CA LYS A 136 -15.75 3.32 -32.82
C LYS A 136 -15.00 2.15 -32.15
N PRO A 137 -14.13 1.41 -32.86
CA PRO A 137 -13.53 0.18 -32.35
C PRO A 137 -12.57 0.37 -31.15
N TRP A 138 -12.00 1.56 -30.98
CA TRP A 138 -11.04 1.82 -29.88
C TRP A 138 -11.70 1.71 -28.50
N PHE A 139 -12.96 2.13 -28.35
CA PHE A 139 -13.66 2.08 -27.08
C PHE A 139 -14.02 0.65 -26.68
N GLY A 140 -14.41 -0.18 -27.67
CA GLY A 140 -14.63 -1.61 -27.44
C GLY A 140 -13.36 -2.33 -26.98
N ARG A 141 -12.21 -2.02 -27.60
CA ARG A 141 -10.91 -2.55 -27.16
C ARG A 141 -10.55 -2.12 -25.74
N LEU A 142 -10.81 -0.85 -25.41
CA LEU A 142 -10.56 -0.31 -24.07
C LEU A 142 -11.50 -0.93 -23.02
N ALA A 143 -12.77 -1.18 -23.35
CA ALA A 143 -13.70 -1.88 -22.48
C ALA A 143 -13.29 -3.35 -22.21
N ILE A 144 -12.76 -4.04 -23.22
CA ILE A 144 -12.20 -5.39 -23.04
C ILE A 144 -10.95 -5.33 -22.14
N ALA A 145 -10.04 -4.39 -22.38
CA ALA A 145 -8.87 -4.21 -21.54
C ALA A 145 -9.25 -3.87 -20.08
N ALA A 146 -10.34 -3.13 -19.89
CA ALA A 146 -10.85 -2.77 -18.58
C ALA A 146 -11.30 -3.98 -17.74
N ILE A 147 -11.56 -5.15 -18.33
CA ILE A 147 -11.89 -6.37 -17.57
C ILE A 147 -10.76 -6.74 -16.58
N ALA A 148 -9.50 -6.45 -16.93
CA ALA A 148 -8.35 -6.71 -16.06
C ALA A 148 -8.23 -5.70 -14.90
N THR A 149 -8.81 -4.49 -15.04
CA THR A 149 -8.57 -3.38 -14.12
C THR A 149 -9.04 -3.61 -12.68
N PRO A 150 -10.20 -4.26 -12.39
CA PRO A 150 -10.58 -4.57 -11.01
C PRO A 150 -9.62 -5.57 -10.34
N PHE A 151 -9.10 -6.53 -11.10
CA PHE A 151 -8.12 -7.50 -10.59
C PHE A 151 -6.79 -6.82 -10.25
N LEU A 152 -6.31 -5.93 -11.14
CA LEU A 152 -5.11 -5.15 -10.89
C LEU A 152 -5.30 -4.20 -9.71
N ALA A 153 -6.41 -3.47 -9.64
CA ALA A 153 -6.74 -2.59 -8.51
C ALA A 153 -6.74 -3.36 -7.18
N SER A 154 -7.37 -4.54 -7.16
CA SER A 154 -7.41 -5.42 -5.99
C SER A 154 -6.01 -5.91 -5.60
N ALA A 155 -5.21 -6.36 -6.57
CA ALA A 155 -3.84 -6.81 -6.33
C ALA A 155 -2.97 -5.69 -5.73
N PHE A 156 -2.99 -4.49 -6.31
CA PHE A 156 -2.26 -3.34 -5.78
C PHE A 156 -2.80 -2.87 -4.42
N GLY A 157 -4.11 -3.01 -4.17
CA GLY A 157 -4.69 -2.77 -2.86
C GLY A 157 -4.13 -3.70 -1.79
N TRP A 158 -4.05 -5.01 -2.07
CA TRP A 158 -3.45 -5.99 -1.18
C TRP A 158 -1.95 -5.75 -0.97
N ILE A 159 -1.21 -5.47 -2.05
CA ILE A 159 0.22 -5.14 -1.95
C ILE A 159 0.40 -3.90 -1.05
N PHE A 160 -0.40 -2.85 -1.24
CA PHE A 160 -0.37 -1.66 -0.40
C PHE A 160 -0.68 -1.96 1.07
N THR A 161 -1.72 -2.75 1.36
CA THR A 161 -2.13 -3.03 2.74
C THR A 161 -1.12 -3.92 3.48
N GLU A 162 -0.56 -4.92 2.80
CA GLU A 162 0.39 -5.88 3.39
C GLU A 162 1.82 -5.33 3.45
N MET A 163 2.34 -4.82 2.33
CA MET A 163 3.68 -4.22 2.30
C MET A 163 3.73 -2.94 3.11
N GLY A 164 2.65 -2.15 3.12
CA GLY A 164 2.54 -0.95 3.93
C GLY A 164 2.46 -1.22 5.44
N ARG A 165 2.30 -2.48 5.87
CA ARG A 165 2.31 -2.86 7.29
C ARG A 165 3.71 -3.26 7.77
N GLN A 166 4.65 -3.52 6.87
CA GLN A 166 6.04 -3.79 7.26
C GLN A 166 6.61 -2.61 8.07
N PRO A 167 7.40 -2.87 9.13
CA PRO A 167 7.99 -4.15 9.56
C PRO A 167 7.13 -4.96 10.53
N TRP A 168 5.82 -4.69 10.61
CA TRP A 168 4.94 -5.29 11.62
C TRP A 168 4.18 -6.51 11.08
N VAL A 169 4.14 -7.59 11.87
CA VAL A 169 3.09 -8.63 11.77
C VAL A 169 1.83 -8.12 12.47
N VAL A 170 1.99 -7.59 13.68
CA VAL A 170 0.90 -6.93 14.41
C VAL A 170 1.33 -5.50 14.61
N ALA A 171 0.76 -4.59 13.81
CA ALA A 171 1.08 -3.18 13.88
C ALA A 171 0.46 -2.57 15.14
N PRO A 172 1.21 -1.80 15.92
CA PRO A 172 0.68 -1.11 17.08
C PRO A 172 -0.39 -0.11 16.64
N ASN A 173 -1.49 -0.05 17.38
CA ASN A 173 -2.54 0.94 17.18
C ASN A 173 -2.36 2.02 18.27
N PRO A 174 -1.96 3.25 17.92
CA PRO A 174 -1.75 4.33 18.89
C PRO A 174 -3.06 5.01 19.34
N ASN A 175 -4.22 4.44 19.00
CA ASN A 175 -5.50 4.99 19.39
C ASN A 175 -5.83 4.66 20.86
N SER A 176 -5.91 5.71 21.68
CA SER A 176 -6.31 5.69 23.10
C SER A 176 -7.63 4.97 23.46
N SER A 177 -8.50 4.69 22.48
CA SER A 177 -9.74 3.93 22.70
C SER A 177 -9.60 2.42 22.44
N GLY A 178 -8.40 1.93 22.11
CA GLY A 178 -8.12 0.53 21.75
C GLY A 178 -7.49 -0.30 22.88
N VAL A 179 -7.17 -1.56 22.56
CA VAL A 179 -6.28 -2.40 23.38
C VAL A 179 -4.86 -2.04 22.98
N ASP A 180 -4.27 -1.08 23.70
CA ASP A 180 -2.90 -0.65 23.48
C ASP A 180 -1.91 -1.75 23.92
N GLY A 181 -0.78 -1.85 23.21
CA GLY A 181 0.38 -2.60 23.68
C GLY A 181 0.58 -4.03 23.15
N VAL A 182 -0.26 -4.53 22.24
CA VAL A 182 0.03 -5.79 21.52
C VAL A 182 0.61 -5.49 20.14
N TRP A 183 1.85 -5.88 19.92
CA TRP A 183 2.56 -5.70 18.66
C TRP A 183 3.54 -6.86 18.42
N LEU A 184 3.93 -7.06 17.16
CA LEU A 184 4.89 -8.09 16.78
C LEU A 184 5.61 -7.70 15.50
N LEU A 185 6.95 -7.73 15.51
CA LEU A 185 7.78 -7.50 14.33
C LEU A 185 7.85 -8.73 13.42
N THR A 186 7.96 -8.51 12.11
CA THR A 186 8.10 -9.58 11.11
C THR A 186 9.39 -10.37 11.29
N ALA A 187 10.48 -9.71 11.68
CA ALA A 187 11.74 -10.36 12.01
C ALA A 187 11.62 -11.39 13.16
N ARG A 188 10.66 -11.21 14.07
CA ARG A 188 10.40 -12.12 15.21
C ARG A 188 9.26 -13.10 14.93
N GLY A 189 8.54 -12.96 13.82
CA GLY A 189 7.43 -13.84 13.42
C GLY A 189 7.85 -15.05 12.59
N VAL A 190 9.14 -15.21 12.28
CA VAL A 190 9.65 -16.32 11.47
C VAL A 190 9.92 -17.56 12.33
N SER A 191 9.69 -18.76 11.77
CA SER A 191 9.97 -20.01 12.48
C SER A 191 11.46 -20.33 12.45
N GLU A 192 12.05 -20.56 13.62
CA GLU A 192 13.47 -20.94 13.76
C GLU A 192 13.72 -22.44 13.53
N VAL A 193 12.66 -23.25 13.54
CA VAL A 193 12.75 -24.73 13.40
C VAL A 193 12.76 -25.16 11.93
N VAL A 194 12.20 -24.34 11.04
CA VAL A 194 12.05 -24.69 9.62
C VAL A 194 13.30 -24.25 8.84
N SER A 195 14.00 -25.22 8.25
CA SER A 195 15.18 -24.92 7.43
C SER A 195 14.83 -24.12 6.17
N PRO A 196 15.74 -23.24 5.69
CA PRO A 196 15.54 -22.50 4.44
C PRO A 196 15.25 -23.42 3.24
N GLY A 197 15.83 -24.63 3.22
CA GLY A 197 15.59 -25.61 2.16
C GLY A 197 14.13 -26.09 2.08
N MET A 198 13.46 -26.27 3.22
CA MET A 198 12.04 -26.65 3.24
C MET A 198 11.15 -25.50 2.76
N VAL A 199 11.50 -24.25 3.09
CA VAL A 199 10.81 -23.06 2.60
C VAL A 199 10.93 -22.97 1.07
N TRP A 200 12.14 -23.10 0.53
CA TRP A 200 12.34 -23.10 -0.92
C TRP A 200 11.61 -24.24 -1.62
N PHE A 201 11.70 -25.45 -1.08
CA PHE A 201 11.02 -26.62 -1.65
C PHE A 201 9.50 -26.41 -1.72
N SER A 202 8.87 -25.99 -0.62
CA SER A 202 7.42 -25.74 -0.58
C SER A 202 7.01 -24.55 -1.45
N MET A 203 7.77 -23.45 -1.45
CA MET A 203 7.49 -22.28 -2.27
C MET A 203 7.56 -22.60 -3.77
N ILE A 204 8.59 -23.35 -4.21
CA ILE A 204 8.71 -23.81 -5.59
C ILE A 204 7.55 -24.77 -5.92
N GLY A 205 7.26 -25.73 -5.03
CA GLY A 205 6.18 -26.69 -5.21
C GLY A 205 4.82 -26.03 -5.41
N PHE A 206 4.44 -25.11 -4.51
CA PHE A 206 3.18 -24.36 -4.63
C PHE A 206 3.16 -23.43 -5.85
N THR A 207 4.28 -22.79 -6.19
CA THR A 207 4.37 -21.93 -7.38
C THR A 207 4.13 -22.72 -8.66
N LEU A 208 4.75 -23.90 -8.79
CA LEU A 208 4.55 -24.78 -9.95
C LEU A 208 3.11 -25.29 -10.00
N LEU A 209 2.57 -25.73 -8.87
CA LEU A 209 1.18 -26.19 -8.78
C LEU A 209 0.20 -25.10 -9.24
N TYR A 210 0.31 -23.89 -8.69
CA TYR A 210 -0.54 -22.77 -9.06
C TYR A 210 -0.33 -22.32 -10.51
N GLY A 211 0.90 -22.39 -11.02
CA GLY A 211 1.20 -22.14 -12.43
C GLY A 211 0.50 -23.12 -13.37
N VAL A 212 0.53 -24.42 -13.06
CA VAL A 212 -0.19 -25.45 -13.84
C VAL A 212 -1.69 -25.21 -13.80
N LEU A 213 -2.26 -24.94 -12.62
CA LEU A 213 -3.68 -24.64 -12.47
C LEU A 213 -4.09 -23.39 -13.26
N ALA A 214 -3.27 -22.34 -13.27
CA ALA A 214 -3.52 -21.14 -14.05
C ALA A 214 -3.54 -21.41 -15.57
N VAL A 215 -2.63 -22.24 -16.08
CA VAL A 215 -2.61 -22.63 -17.51
C VAL A 215 -3.85 -23.46 -17.87
N VAL A 216 -4.24 -24.43 -17.04
CA VAL A 216 -5.44 -25.24 -17.25
C VAL A 216 -6.67 -24.35 -17.25
N TRP A 217 -6.83 -23.49 -16.24
CA TRP A 217 -7.93 -22.54 -16.14
C TRP A 217 -8.04 -21.64 -17.37
N PHE A 218 -6.92 -21.05 -17.81
CA PHE A 218 -6.92 -20.18 -18.99
C PHE A 218 -7.32 -20.92 -20.27
N ARG A 219 -6.84 -22.17 -20.45
CA ARG A 219 -7.25 -23.00 -21.59
C ARG A 219 -8.73 -23.33 -21.58
N LEU A 220 -9.30 -23.61 -20.41
CA LEU A 220 -10.74 -23.85 -20.27
C LEU A 220 -11.54 -22.59 -20.57
N MET A 221 -11.15 -21.45 -20.00
CA MET A 221 -11.79 -20.16 -20.30
C MET A 221 -11.78 -19.86 -21.80
N LYS A 222 -10.63 -19.99 -22.48
CA LYS A 222 -10.55 -19.75 -23.93
C LYS A 222 -11.39 -20.72 -24.77
N ARG A 223 -11.62 -21.94 -24.28
CA ARG A 223 -12.40 -22.95 -25.00
C ARG A 223 -13.91 -22.73 -24.88
N TYR A 224 -14.37 -22.18 -23.75
CA TYR A 224 -15.78 -22.13 -23.39
C TYR A 224 -16.37 -20.71 -23.27
N ALA A 225 -15.55 -19.66 -23.24
CA ALA A 225 -15.98 -18.25 -23.27
C ALA A 225 -16.00 -17.71 -24.70
#